data_AF-A0A4R8BF59-F1
#
_entry.id   AF-A0A4R8BF59-F1
#
_cell.length_a   1.000
_cell.length_b   1.000
_cell.length_c   1.000
_cell.angle_alpha   90.00
_cell.angle_beta   90.00
_cell.angle_gamma   90.00
#
_symmetry.space_group_name_H-M   'P 1'
#
loop_
_entity.id
_entity.type
_entity.pdbx_description
1 polymer ?
#
loop_
_entity_poly.entity_id
_entity_poly.type
_entity_poly.pdbx_seq_one_letter_code
_entity_poly.pdbx_strand_id
1 'polypeptide(L)'
;MGENFSFGFVANYLLGVDNFSGFYHGAPNAYNDSKADFGDRFDAKARINANLSSVIGVKQLDVYPGLSLGLHNFGGHVGGRYFFTEGFGVFTEIGFPIAKYGTNDDPFYHLNNQATFSLGASFNL
;
A
#
# COMPACT_ATOMS: atom_id res chain seq x y z
N MET A 1 -3.99 -19.92 -16.15
CA MET A 1 -3.96 -18.56 -15.55
C MET A 1 -2.71 -17.92 -16.11
N GLY A 2 -2.85 -16.90 -16.96
CA GLY A 2 -1.85 -16.52 -17.97
C GLY A 2 -0.53 -16.00 -17.39
N GLU A 3 0.57 -16.17 -18.14
CA GLU A 3 1.95 -15.78 -17.81
C GLU A 3 2.11 -14.32 -17.30
N ASN A 4 1.09 -13.49 -17.53
CA ASN A 4 1.10 -12.06 -17.24
C ASN A 4 0.34 -11.68 -15.95
N PHE A 5 -0.19 -12.63 -15.17
CA PHE A 5 -0.85 -12.31 -13.89
C PHE A 5 -0.12 -12.92 -12.70
N SER A 6 -0.01 -12.15 -11.62
CA SER A 6 0.54 -12.64 -10.35
C SER A 6 -0.33 -12.22 -9.18
N PHE A 7 -0.31 -13.03 -8.13
CA PHE A 7 -0.92 -12.72 -6.84
C PHE A 7 0.18 -12.46 -5.82
N GLY A 8 -0.08 -11.60 -4.85
CA GLY A 8 0.89 -11.28 -3.81
C GLY A 8 0.25 -10.79 -2.54
N PHE A 9 1.07 -10.65 -1.51
CA PHE A 9 0.69 -10.09 -0.22
C PHE A 9 1.65 -8.97 0.13
N VAL A 10 1.15 -7.92 0.76
CA VAL A 10 1.96 -6.86 1.35
C VAL A 10 1.42 -6.57 2.75
N ALA A 11 2.31 -6.21 3.66
CA ALA A 11 1.95 -5.68 4.95
C ALA A 11 2.83 -4.49 5.28
N ASN A 12 2.27 -3.54 6.02
CA ASN A 12 2.97 -2.37 6.50
C ASN A 12 2.58 -2.05 7.94
N TYR A 13 3.47 -1.35 8.64
CA TYR A 13 3.24 -0.87 9.99
C TYR A 13 3.80 0.55 10.12
N LEU A 14 2.96 1.49 10.54
CA LEU A 14 3.34 2.89 10.68
C LEU A 14 4.08 3.14 11.99
N LEU A 15 5.31 3.66 11.86
CA LEU A 15 6.16 4.08 12.97
C LEU A 15 6.08 5.59 13.17
N GLY A 16 6.25 6.03 14.41
CA GLY A 16 6.33 7.47 14.70
C GLY A 16 5.03 8.24 14.46
N VAL A 17 3.86 7.57 14.53
CA VAL A 17 2.57 8.26 14.49
C VAL A 17 2.40 9.10 15.76
N ASP A 18 2.29 10.41 15.57
CA ASP A 18 2.06 11.38 16.64
C ASP A 18 0.68 11.20 17.29
N ASN A 19 0.60 11.55 18.57
CA ASN A 19 -0.67 11.58 19.28
C ASN A 19 -1.53 12.76 18.79
N PHE A 20 -2.84 12.57 18.76
CA PHE A 20 -3.80 13.57 18.35
C PHE A 20 -4.44 14.26 19.57
N SER A 21 -4.38 15.59 19.59
CA SER A 21 -5.10 16.42 20.55
C SER A 21 -5.86 17.53 19.82
N GLY A 22 -7.15 17.67 20.10
CA GLY A 22 -8.01 18.67 19.46
C GLY A 22 -9.40 18.14 19.08
N PHE A 23 -10.15 18.94 18.34
CA PHE A 23 -11.44 18.54 17.78
C PHE A 23 -11.24 17.95 16.38
N TYR A 24 -11.91 16.84 16.09
CA TYR A 24 -11.84 16.17 14.79
C TYR A 24 -13.25 15.99 14.23
N HIS A 25 -13.41 16.21 12.92
CA HIS A 25 -14.65 15.98 12.15
C HIS A 25 -15.97 16.46 12.81
N GLY A 26 -15.94 17.57 13.58
CA GLY A 26 -17.13 18.09 14.26
C GLY A 26 -17.55 17.31 15.52
N ALA A 27 -16.68 16.45 16.05
CA ALA A 27 -16.91 15.73 17.29
C ALA A 27 -17.22 16.72 18.43
N PRO A 28 -18.22 16.42 19.29
CA PRO A 28 -18.64 17.31 20.36
C PRO A 28 -17.59 17.44 21.48
N ASN A 29 -16.68 16.47 21.57
CA ASN A 29 -15.63 16.40 22.59
C ASN A 29 -14.27 16.49 21.91
N ALA A 30 -13.32 17.14 22.58
CA ALA A 30 -11.92 17.14 22.15
C ALA A 30 -11.24 15.81 22.51
N TYR A 31 -10.39 15.34 21.61
CA TYR A 31 -9.39 14.31 21.89
C TYR A 31 -8.26 14.93 22.72
N ASN A 32 -7.81 14.21 23.74
CA ASN A 32 -6.69 14.63 24.60
C ASN A 32 -5.64 13.54 24.58
N ASP A 33 -4.52 13.81 23.91
CA ASP A 33 -3.39 12.89 23.77
C ASP A 33 -3.80 11.48 23.26
N SER A 34 -4.75 11.44 22.33
CA SER A 34 -5.20 10.19 21.73
C SER A 34 -4.06 9.55 20.95
N LYS A 35 -3.88 8.25 21.07
CA LYS A 35 -2.80 7.52 20.41
C LYS A 35 -3.38 6.52 19.42
N ALA A 36 -2.81 6.46 18.22
CA ALA A 36 -3.17 5.46 17.24
C ALA A 36 -2.90 4.05 17.78
N ASP A 37 -3.91 3.19 17.72
CA ASP A 37 -3.84 1.80 18.14
C ASP A 37 -3.03 0.96 17.14
N PHE A 38 -2.79 -0.32 17.48
CA PHE A 38 -2.12 -1.24 16.57
C PHE A 38 -2.86 -1.36 15.23
N GLY A 39 -4.19 -1.47 15.28
CA GLY A 39 -5.04 -1.59 14.09
C GLY A 39 -4.90 -0.42 13.15
N ASP A 40 -4.88 0.81 13.68
CA ASP A 40 -4.76 2.04 12.88
C ASP A 40 -3.42 2.15 12.14
N ARG A 41 -2.38 1.52 12.70
CA ARG A 41 -1.00 1.57 12.17
C ARG A 41 -0.69 0.41 11.24
N PHE A 42 -1.28 -0.76 11.47
CA PHE A 42 -1.00 -1.98 10.74
C PHE A 42 -1.93 -2.13 9.55
N ASP A 43 -1.41 -2.50 8.38
CA ASP A 43 -2.26 -2.87 7.25
C ASP A 43 -1.67 -4.08 6.53
N ALA A 44 -2.54 -4.93 6.02
CA ALA A 44 -2.20 -6.10 5.23
C ALA A 44 -3.11 -6.16 4.01
N LYS A 45 -2.54 -6.46 2.84
CA LYS A 45 -3.28 -6.48 1.57
C LYS A 45 -2.96 -7.72 0.77
N ALA A 46 -4.00 -8.35 0.24
CA ALA A 46 -3.88 -9.28 -0.88
C ALA A 46 -3.91 -8.48 -2.18
N ARG A 47 -3.11 -8.88 -3.17
CA ARG A 47 -2.89 -8.11 -4.39
C ARG A 47 -2.95 -8.99 -5.63
N ILE A 48 -3.42 -8.40 -6.72
CA ILE A 48 -3.41 -8.98 -8.06
C ILE A 48 -2.70 -7.99 -8.96
N ASN A 49 -1.70 -8.46 -9.71
CA ASN A 49 -0.93 -7.64 -10.65
C ASN A 49 -1.06 -8.21 -12.06
N ALA A 50 -1.10 -7.30 -13.04
CA ALA A 50 -0.86 -7.61 -14.43
C ALA A 50 0.59 -7.21 -14.77
N ASN A 51 1.47 -8.19 -14.98
CA ASN A 51 2.88 -7.98 -15.32
C ASN A 51 3.02 -7.74 -16.83
N LEU A 52 3.72 -6.67 -17.21
CA LEU A 52 3.83 -6.22 -18.60
C LEU A 52 5.22 -6.47 -19.22
N SER A 53 6.15 -7.12 -18.50
CA SER A 53 7.49 -7.43 -19.03
C SER A 53 7.47 -8.15 -20.39
N SER A 54 6.56 -9.10 -20.59
CA SER A 54 6.37 -9.83 -21.84
C SER A 54 5.83 -8.96 -22.99
N VAL A 55 5.01 -7.95 -22.65
CA VAL A 55 4.40 -7.00 -23.61
C VAL A 55 5.40 -5.92 -24.02
N ILE A 56 6.20 -5.44 -23.06
CA ILE A 56 7.25 -4.43 -23.28
C ILE A 56 8.45 -5.05 -24.02
N GLY A 57 8.66 -6.36 -23.88
CA GLY A 57 9.75 -7.10 -24.52
C GLY A 57 11.10 -6.97 -23.81
N VAL A 58 11.13 -6.41 -22.59
CA VAL A 58 12.32 -6.25 -21.77
C VAL A 58 12.21 -7.16 -20.56
N LYS A 59 13.06 -8.18 -20.46
CA LYS A 59 13.00 -9.19 -19.39
C LYS A 59 13.34 -8.62 -18.01
N GLN A 60 14.28 -7.67 -17.96
CA GLN A 60 14.75 -7.06 -16.72
C GLN A 60 13.76 -6.07 -16.13
N LEU A 61 12.90 -5.48 -16.96
CA LEU A 61 11.97 -4.42 -16.57
C LEU A 61 10.55 -4.96 -16.61
N ASP A 62 9.87 -4.88 -15.48
CA ASP A 62 8.45 -5.22 -15.39
C ASP A 62 7.68 -4.04 -14.80
N VAL A 63 6.72 -3.53 -15.58
CA VAL A 63 5.74 -2.55 -15.13
C VAL A 63 4.47 -3.29 -14.83
N TYR A 64 3.94 -3.12 -13.63
CA TYR A 64 2.82 -3.92 -13.14
C TYR A 64 1.74 -3.04 -12.49
N PRO A 65 0.66 -2.69 -13.22
CA PRO A 65 -0.56 -2.21 -12.58
C PRO A 65 -1.24 -3.35 -11.81
N GLY A 66 -1.94 -3.00 -10.75
CA GLY A 66 -2.66 -3.98 -9.94
C GLY A 66 -3.74 -3.39 -9.05
N LEU A 67 -4.49 -4.29 -8.45
CA LEU A 67 -5.51 -4.01 -7.44
C LEU A 67 -5.10 -4.67 -6.13
N SER A 68 -5.46 -4.03 -5.03
CA SER A 68 -5.15 -4.46 -3.68
C SER A 68 -6.40 -4.45 -2.81
N LEU A 69 -6.67 -5.56 -2.14
CA LEU A 69 -7.70 -5.67 -1.11
C LEU A 69 -7.01 -5.68 0.25
N GLY A 70 -7.07 -4.54 0.94
CA GLY A 70 -6.46 -4.32 2.26
C GLY A 70 -7.45 -4.44 3.42
N LEU A 71 -6.93 -4.37 4.65
CA LEU A 71 -7.77 -4.28 5.84
C LEU A 71 -8.44 -2.90 5.95
N HIS A 72 -7.82 -1.86 5.40
CA HIS A 72 -8.29 -0.46 5.48
C HIS A 72 -8.93 0.07 4.20
N ASN A 73 -8.61 -0.49 3.03
CA ASN A 73 -9.15 -0.04 1.75
C ASN A 73 -9.07 -1.10 0.67
N PHE A 74 -9.95 -0.95 -0.32
CA PHE A 74 -9.70 -1.41 -1.67
C PHE A 74 -8.93 -0.34 -2.44
N GLY A 75 -7.78 -0.70 -3.00
CA GLY A 75 -6.86 0.23 -3.64
C GLY A 75 -6.36 -0.26 -4.99
N GLY A 76 -5.79 0.66 -5.74
CA GLY A 76 -5.01 0.40 -6.94
C GLY A 76 -3.53 0.69 -6.68
N HIS A 77 -2.67 0.12 -7.51
CA HIS A 77 -1.26 0.47 -7.54
C HIS A 77 -0.68 0.31 -8.92
N VAL A 78 0.42 1.01 -9.16
CA VAL A 78 1.28 0.83 -10.33
C VAL A 78 2.70 0.77 -9.83
N GLY A 79 3.36 -0.35 -10.10
CA GLY A 79 4.76 -0.56 -9.76
C GLY A 79 5.62 -0.78 -10.98
N GLY A 80 6.92 -0.55 -10.79
CA GLY A 80 7.96 -0.89 -11.73
C GLY A 80 9.09 -1.58 -10.98
N ARG A 81 9.57 -2.71 -11.50
CA ARG A 81 10.73 -3.42 -10.96
C ARG A 81 11.77 -3.64 -12.05
N TYR A 82 13.04 -3.45 -11.67
CA TYR A 82 14.19 -3.69 -12.52
C TYR A 82 15.14 -4.69 -11.86
N PHE A 83 15.41 -5.80 -12.53
CA PHE A 83 16.33 -6.84 -12.07
C PHE A 83 17.73 -6.63 -12.66
N PHE A 84 18.72 -6.41 -11.79
CA PHE A 84 20.13 -6.30 -12.16
C PHE A 84 20.74 -7.67 -12.46
N THR A 85 20.26 -8.69 -11.76
CA THR A 85 20.64 -10.10 -11.93
C THR A 85 19.39 -10.95 -11.91
N GLU A 86 19.51 -12.25 -12.18
CA GLU A 86 18.35 -13.17 -12.14
C GLU A 86 17.68 -13.26 -10.76
N GLY A 87 18.38 -12.87 -9.68
CA GLY A 87 17.90 -12.98 -8.30
C GLY A 87 17.76 -11.66 -7.54
N PHE A 88 18.30 -10.54 -8.03
CA PHE A 88 18.29 -9.25 -7.33
C PHE A 88 17.91 -8.08 -8.22
N GLY A 89 17.09 -7.20 -7.69
CA GLY A 89 16.62 -6.00 -8.34
C GLY A 89 16.16 -4.92 -7.36
N VAL A 90 15.55 -3.89 -7.91
CA VAL A 90 14.87 -2.83 -7.18
C VAL A 90 13.46 -2.68 -7.70
N PHE A 91 12.57 -2.15 -6.86
CA PHE A 91 11.23 -1.76 -7.28
C PHE A 91 10.91 -0.36 -6.77
N THR A 92 9.97 0.27 -7.47
CA THR A 92 9.24 1.43 -7.01
C THR A 92 7.75 1.22 -7.27
N GLU A 93 6.91 1.77 -6.41
CA GLU A 93 5.47 1.60 -6.52
C GLU A 93 4.72 2.81 -5.98
N ILE A 94 3.67 3.19 -6.70
CA ILE A 94 2.68 4.17 -6.23
C ILE A 94 1.38 3.40 -5.97
N GLY A 95 0.84 3.56 -4.76
CA GLY A 95 -0.45 3.01 -4.35
C GLY A 95 -1.46 4.12 -4.04
N PHE A 96 -2.73 3.87 -4.29
CA PHE A 96 -3.81 4.81 -3.95
C PHE A 96 -5.09 4.06 -3.57
N PRO A 97 -5.83 4.53 -2.55
CA PRO A 97 -7.12 3.95 -2.20
C PRO A 97 -8.18 4.33 -3.25
N ILE A 98 -8.99 3.35 -3.66
CA ILE A 98 -10.17 3.54 -4.52
C ILE A 98 -11.43 3.62 -3.66
N ALA A 99 -11.54 2.74 -2.66
CA ALA A 99 -12.59 2.75 -1.65
C ALA A 99 -12.00 2.51 -0.27
N LYS A 100 -12.30 3.41 0.67
CA LYS A 100 -11.79 3.37 2.05
C LYS A 100 -12.82 2.70 2.96
N TYR A 101 -12.37 1.89 3.91
CA TYR A 101 -13.20 1.22 4.90
C TYR A 101 -13.15 1.97 6.23
N GLY A 102 -14.23 1.86 7.02
CA GLY A 102 -14.36 2.53 8.31
C GLY A 102 -15.02 3.90 8.23
N THR A 103 -15.06 4.58 9.37
CA THR A 103 -15.71 5.89 9.54
C THR A 103 -14.67 7.01 9.67
N ASN A 104 -14.92 8.14 9.01
CA ASN A 104 -14.03 9.30 9.02
C ASN A 104 -14.15 10.16 10.30
N ASP A 105 -14.77 9.62 11.35
CA ASP A 105 -14.86 10.27 12.67
C ASP A 105 -13.65 9.94 13.55
N ASP A 106 -12.85 8.94 13.17
CA ASP A 106 -11.60 8.60 13.86
C ASP A 106 -10.46 9.50 13.34
N PRO A 107 -9.73 10.21 14.23
CA PRO A 107 -8.58 11.02 13.83
C PRO A 107 -7.48 10.21 13.09
N PHE A 108 -7.41 8.90 13.28
CA PHE A 108 -6.42 8.02 12.65
C PHE A 108 -6.92 7.30 11.39
N TYR A 109 -8.19 7.53 10.99
CA TYR A 109 -8.81 6.92 9.80
C TYR A 109 -7.98 7.06 8.52
N HIS A 110 -7.22 8.15 8.40
CA HIS A 110 -6.48 8.48 7.18
C HIS A 110 -5.14 7.75 7.04
N LEU A 111 -4.57 7.21 8.13
CA LEU A 111 -3.20 6.71 8.19
C LEU A 111 -2.87 5.65 7.12
N ASN A 112 -3.73 4.65 6.95
CA ASN A 112 -3.60 3.62 5.91
C ASN A 112 -4.46 3.89 4.66
N ASN A 113 -5.16 5.03 4.63
CA ASN A 113 -6.12 5.45 3.61
C ASN A 113 -5.62 6.65 2.80
N GLN A 114 -4.34 6.66 2.47
CA GLN A 114 -3.65 7.72 1.72
C GLN A 114 -2.89 7.16 0.52
N ALA A 115 -2.48 8.03 -0.40
CA ALA A 115 -1.56 7.64 -1.45
C ALA A 115 -0.20 7.29 -0.85
N THR A 116 0.43 6.24 -1.36
CA THR A 116 1.73 5.76 -0.91
C THR A 116 2.72 5.77 -2.05
N PHE A 117 3.97 6.09 -1.73
CA PHE A 117 5.11 5.88 -2.62
C PHE A 117 6.11 4.97 -1.90
N SER A 118 6.53 3.92 -2.58
CA SER A 118 7.43 2.91 -2.06
C SER A 118 8.61 2.74 -3.00
N LEU A 119 9.78 2.47 -2.41
CA LEU A 119 10.98 2.05 -3.11
C LEU A 119 11.70 0.99 -2.28
N GLY A 120 12.31 0.00 -2.92
CA GLY A 120 12.97 -1.07 -2.18
C GLY A 120 13.69 -2.07 -3.08
N ALA A 121 14.21 -3.12 -2.45
CA ALA A 121 14.84 -4.23 -3.12
C ALA A 121 13.81 -5.29 -3.56
N SER A 122 14.09 -5.98 -4.66
CA SER A 122 13.31 -7.11 -5.17
C SER A 122 14.21 -8.33 -5.28
N PHE A 123 13.69 -9.49 -4.89
CA PHE A 123 14.40 -10.77 -4.99
C PHE A 123 13.54 -11.75 -5.77
N ASN A 124 14.19 -12.49 -6.67
CA ASN A 124 13.56 -13.58 -7.42
C ASN A 124 14.22 -14.88 -6.95
N LEU A 125 13.41 -15.81 -6.44
CA LEU A 125 13.83 -17.01 -5.72
C LEU A 125 13.46 -18.27 -6.50
#